data_AF-A0A8S9YIJ8-F1
#
_entry.id   AF-A0A8S9YIJ8-F1
#
_cell.length_a   1.000
_cell.length_b   1.000
_cell.length_c   1.000
_cell.angle_alpha   90.00
_cell.angle_beta   90.00
_cell.angle_gamma   90.00
#
_symmetry.space_group_name_H-M   'P 1'
#
loop_
_entity.id
_entity.type
_entity.pdbx_description
1 polymer ?
#
loop_
_entity_poly.entity_id
_entity_poly.type
_entity_poly.pdbx_seq_one_letter_code
_entity_poly.pdbx_strand_id
1 'polypeptide(L)'
;MTLSYLAVSRRHADHAEQDSLMARDRGTLTTNQNHHLTGEKNETRESVDHSRWWRHERAPWILVLCLSVFFGGLHWLHVTTLHENDLFYSHLSSRERELTFRTESGFYYSYFKQIIFSPSLRIAWESLVHDTRTEVPRCLNLSSNPVFQHGSEPCTKLNAMQRFNLYPELILAIAYRFAHSYGLLSSECYQVTRDVPPNPIALVVNPNSFEMFMYNNVSVPLIASQTLGIADRSVISCVGRGEPSYFYIGAIFMLAALIPFALVWSGWIIASAGVRMHSTGLMWLPVWGAVLPVSAYFFNHREATRVQWVQPLRENFGYPFFTLQQAWLLHMILRSPSDFISPSAATVYCFLLLGFQLPWQFAQFALATQVSSLFAAACLTTVFHAHEKPNSDRRNLVLFLNRIRTAVFIHLLALAINFALQFGNGLLISSGYLAGLIGAVFGLWALNRQVMNAKLWSKELLTHRVVLSFLIWPLAVAIGLTIFTGMIITRFFYPTSASAHDGGHIFDLLREKLQLHGTFRTFHTRMYTCAAEFDFIGVSLKSCLIVGAVSALMYH
;
A
#
# COMPACT_ATOMS: atom_id res chain seq x y z
N MET A 1 28.20 -34.47 -71.27
CA MET A 1 28.97 -35.22 -70.27
C MET A 1 27.98 -36.07 -69.48
N THR A 2 27.63 -37.24 -70.01
CA THR A 2 28.13 -38.55 -69.54
C THR A 2 27.57 -38.86 -68.14
N LEU A 3 26.36 -39.44 -68.01
CA LEU A 3 26.02 -40.86 -68.22
C LEU A 3 27.08 -41.79 -67.60
N SER A 4 26.68 -42.49 -66.53
CA SER A 4 27.05 -43.86 -66.07
C SER A 4 26.61 -43.94 -64.59
N TYR A 5 25.68 -44.77 -64.11
CA TYR A 5 25.49 -46.20 -64.37
C TYR A 5 24.02 -46.63 -64.16
N LEU A 6 23.54 -47.37 -65.15
CA LEU A 6 22.39 -48.27 -65.14
C LEU A 6 22.75 -49.60 -64.44
N ALA A 7 21.70 -50.22 -63.87
CA ALA A 7 21.49 -51.63 -63.50
C ALA A 7 20.99 -51.67 -62.04
N VAL A 8 19.77 -52.08 -61.69
CA VAL A 8 19.06 -53.28 -62.14
C VAL A 8 17.56 -53.01 -61.99
N SER A 9 16.87 -52.88 -63.13
CA SER A 9 15.47 -53.27 -63.27
C SER A 9 15.47 -54.73 -63.75
N ARG A 10 14.45 -55.50 -63.33
CA ARG A 10 14.27 -56.96 -63.48
C ARG A 10 14.83 -57.79 -62.34
N ARG A 11 14.04 -57.87 -61.27
CA ARG A 11 13.74 -59.13 -60.59
C ARG A 11 12.40 -58.98 -59.85
N HIS A 12 11.38 -59.70 -60.34
CA HIS A 12 10.17 -60.12 -59.63
C HIS A 12 9.22 -58.98 -59.16
N ALA A 13 8.17 -58.53 -59.85
CA ALA A 13 7.23 -59.14 -60.79
C ALA A 13 6.47 -60.40 -60.32
N ASP A 14 6.81 -60.97 -59.15
CA ASP A 14 6.19 -62.21 -58.64
C ASP A 14 5.64 -62.09 -57.20
N HIS A 15 5.43 -60.87 -56.68
CA HIS A 15 4.84 -60.67 -55.33
C HIS A 15 3.55 -59.85 -55.29
N ALA A 16 3.01 -59.46 -56.45
CA ALA A 16 1.79 -58.65 -56.53
C ALA A 16 0.48 -59.47 -56.43
N GLU A 17 0.56 -60.79 -56.23
CA GLU A 17 -0.60 -61.71 -56.19
C GLU A 17 -0.64 -62.55 -54.90
N GLN A 18 -0.17 -61.98 -53.79
CA GLN A 18 -0.29 -62.62 -52.46
C GLN A 18 -0.67 -61.66 -51.32
N ASP A 19 -0.68 -60.34 -51.56
CA ASP A 19 -1.07 -59.31 -50.58
C ASP A 19 -2.58 -59.02 -50.53
N SER A 20 -3.38 -59.61 -51.43
CA SER A 20 -4.84 -59.42 -51.48
C SER A 20 -5.64 -60.36 -50.56
N LEU A 21 -4.98 -61.34 -49.92
CA LEU A 21 -5.63 -62.31 -49.01
C LEU A 21 -5.27 -62.12 -47.52
N MET A 22 -4.34 -61.23 -47.18
CA MET A 22 -4.01 -60.85 -45.79
C MET A 22 -4.71 -59.56 -45.32
N ALA A 23 -5.49 -58.92 -46.19
CA ALA A 23 -6.18 -57.65 -45.91
C ALA A 23 -7.50 -57.80 -45.12
N ARG A 24 -7.84 -59.00 -44.65
CA ARG A 24 -9.10 -59.27 -43.92
C ARG A 24 -8.96 -59.50 -42.40
N ASP A 25 -7.74 -59.56 -41.86
CA ASP A 25 -7.49 -59.87 -40.44
C ASP A 25 -6.64 -58.84 -39.66
N ARG A 26 -6.41 -57.63 -40.19
CA ARG A 26 -5.75 -56.51 -39.46
C ARG A 26 -6.69 -55.34 -39.15
N GLY A 27 -7.96 -55.63 -38.86
CA GLY A 27 -8.99 -54.64 -38.54
C GLY A 27 -9.07 -54.18 -37.08
N THR A 28 -8.23 -54.68 -36.15
CA THR A 28 -8.58 -54.58 -34.71
C THR A 28 -7.44 -54.29 -33.72
N LEU A 29 -6.27 -53.76 -34.12
CA LEU A 29 -5.17 -53.55 -33.14
C LEU A 29 -4.27 -52.31 -33.26
N THR A 30 -4.58 -51.29 -34.07
CA THR A 30 -3.69 -50.11 -34.24
C THR A 30 -4.28 -48.75 -33.87
N THR A 31 -5.37 -48.69 -33.09
CA THR A 31 -6.00 -47.40 -32.73
C THR A 31 -5.46 -46.76 -31.44
N ASN A 32 -4.71 -47.48 -30.59
CA ASN A 32 -4.32 -46.99 -29.26
C ASN A 32 -2.93 -46.34 -29.15
N GLN A 33 -2.02 -46.51 -30.12
CA GLN A 33 -0.67 -45.90 -30.05
C GLN A 33 -0.57 -44.53 -30.71
N ASN A 34 -1.44 -44.21 -31.69
CA ASN A 34 -1.41 -42.92 -32.36
C ASN A 34 -1.98 -41.78 -31.49
N HIS A 35 -2.92 -42.06 -30.58
CA HIS A 35 -3.48 -41.04 -29.68
C HIS A 35 -2.46 -40.50 -28.65
N HIS A 36 -1.53 -41.33 -28.18
CA HIS A 36 -0.53 -40.92 -27.20
C HIS A 36 0.55 -40.01 -27.82
N LEU A 37 1.00 -40.32 -29.03
CA LEU A 37 1.98 -39.52 -29.79
C LEU A 37 1.40 -38.21 -30.33
N THR A 38 0.10 -38.14 -30.64
CA THR A 38 -0.58 -36.89 -31.00
C THR A 38 -0.86 -36.00 -29.79
N GLY A 39 -1.13 -36.58 -28.61
CA GLY A 39 -1.32 -35.83 -27.37
C GLY A 39 -0.04 -35.14 -26.90
N GLU A 40 1.09 -35.86 -26.92
CA GLU A 40 2.39 -35.33 -26.51
C GLU A 40 2.93 -34.27 -27.49
N LYS A 41 2.66 -34.42 -28.80
CA LYS A 41 2.95 -33.40 -29.81
C LYS A 41 2.05 -32.17 -29.71
N ASN A 42 0.79 -32.31 -29.29
CA ASN A 42 -0.10 -31.16 -29.08
C ASN A 42 0.22 -30.41 -27.79
N GLU A 43 0.54 -31.09 -26.68
CA GLU A 43 0.98 -30.43 -25.43
C GLU A 43 2.33 -29.71 -25.58
N THR A 44 3.28 -30.30 -26.32
CA THR A 44 4.56 -29.65 -26.62
C THR A 44 4.39 -28.48 -27.59
N ARG A 45 3.44 -28.55 -28.54
CA ARG A 45 3.13 -27.44 -29.44
C ARG A 45 2.38 -26.32 -28.73
N GLU A 46 1.41 -26.61 -27.86
CA GLU A 46 0.69 -25.62 -27.04
C GLU A 46 1.60 -24.95 -25.99
N SER A 47 2.50 -25.71 -25.35
CA SER A 47 3.45 -25.14 -24.38
C SER A 47 4.54 -24.29 -25.04
N VAL A 48 4.99 -24.68 -26.25
CA VAL A 48 5.91 -23.87 -27.06
C VAL A 48 5.21 -22.61 -27.61
N ASP A 49 3.94 -22.71 -28.00
CA ASP A 49 3.15 -21.56 -28.49
C ASP A 49 2.84 -20.58 -27.36
N HIS A 50 2.47 -21.06 -26.16
CA HIS A 50 2.36 -20.23 -24.96
C HIS A 50 3.68 -19.49 -24.69
N SER A 51 4.83 -20.16 -24.75
CA SER A 51 6.15 -19.52 -24.53
C SER A 51 6.56 -18.52 -25.63
N ARG A 52 6.02 -18.64 -26.84
CA ARG A 52 6.24 -17.69 -27.96
C ARG A 52 5.30 -16.49 -27.85
N TRP A 53 4.07 -16.71 -27.39
CA TRP A 53 3.06 -15.67 -27.16
C TRP A 53 3.50 -14.60 -26.17
N TRP A 54 4.27 -14.96 -25.13
CA TRP A 54 4.77 -14.01 -24.13
C TRP A 54 5.96 -13.14 -24.58
N ARG A 55 6.58 -13.44 -25.72
CA ARG A 55 7.82 -12.78 -26.23
C ARG A 55 7.57 -11.64 -27.23
N HIS A 56 6.41 -11.58 -27.85
CA HIS A 56 5.91 -10.43 -28.61
C HIS A 56 4.92 -9.69 -27.70
N GLU A 57 5.12 -8.45 -27.23
CA GLU A 57 5.86 -7.34 -27.79
C GLU A 57 6.42 -6.44 -26.67
N ARG A 58 7.59 -5.84 -26.89
CA ARG A 58 8.12 -4.76 -26.03
C ARG A 58 7.32 -3.44 -26.19
N ALA A 59 6.67 -3.26 -27.34
CA ALA A 59 5.87 -2.07 -27.68
C ALA A 59 4.72 -1.73 -26.70
N PRO A 60 3.87 -2.67 -26.25
CA PRO A 60 2.83 -2.40 -25.24
C PRO A 60 3.40 -1.97 -23.88
N TRP A 61 4.58 -2.48 -23.49
CA TRP A 61 5.20 -2.08 -22.22
C TRP A 61 5.76 -0.67 -22.24
N ILE A 62 6.30 -0.26 -23.37
CA ILE A 62 6.74 1.13 -23.58
C ILE A 62 5.53 2.06 -23.52
N LEU A 63 4.42 1.70 -24.19
CA LEU A 63 3.17 2.48 -24.15
C LEU A 63 2.66 2.65 -22.71
N VAL A 64 2.59 1.56 -21.93
CA VAL A 64 2.17 1.62 -20.52
C VAL A 64 3.09 2.50 -19.70
N LEU A 65 4.41 2.35 -19.86
CA LEU A 65 5.37 3.16 -19.14
C LEU A 65 5.20 4.66 -19.48
N CYS A 66 5.02 4.98 -20.76
CA CYS A 66 4.76 6.34 -21.21
C CYS A 66 3.46 6.90 -20.60
N LEU A 67 2.37 6.14 -20.61
CA LEU A 67 1.11 6.53 -19.98
C LEU A 67 1.26 6.73 -18.46
N SER A 68 1.92 5.80 -17.78
CA SER A 68 2.16 5.88 -16.34
C SER A 68 2.99 7.12 -15.97
N VAL A 69 4.05 7.44 -16.72
CA VAL A 69 4.87 8.64 -16.51
C VAL A 69 4.08 9.91 -16.84
N PHE A 70 3.29 9.89 -17.91
CA PHE A 70 2.45 11.03 -18.31
C PHE A 70 1.43 11.38 -17.22
N PHE A 71 0.62 10.42 -16.77
CA PHE A 71 -0.36 10.67 -15.70
C PHE A 71 0.29 10.98 -14.35
N GLY A 72 1.45 10.40 -14.04
CA GLY A 72 2.26 10.78 -12.88
C GLY A 72 2.70 12.24 -12.92
N GLY A 73 3.22 12.69 -14.07
CA GLY A 73 3.60 14.09 -14.30
C GLY A 73 2.41 15.04 -14.18
N LEU A 74 1.26 14.69 -14.78
CA LEU A 74 0.03 15.47 -14.64
C LEU A 74 -0.42 15.60 -13.19
N HIS A 75 -0.34 14.52 -12.39
CA HIS A 75 -0.70 14.57 -10.98
C HIS A 75 0.25 15.47 -10.18
N TRP A 76 1.56 15.34 -10.40
CA TRP A 76 2.54 16.21 -9.76
C TRP A 76 2.29 17.69 -10.07
N LEU A 77 2.02 18.02 -11.34
CA LEU A 77 1.66 19.37 -11.76
C LEU A 77 0.35 19.83 -11.13
N HIS A 78 -0.67 18.98 -11.10
CA HIS A 78 -1.96 19.26 -10.50
C HIS A 78 -1.83 19.63 -9.02
N VAL A 79 -1.17 18.78 -8.23
CA VAL A 79 -1.00 18.98 -6.79
C VAL A 79 -0.13 20.20 -6.49
N THR A 80 0.94 20.42 -7.26
CA THR A 80 1.80 21.61 -7.10
C THR A 80 1.02 22.89 -7.38
N THR A 81 0.23 22.91 -8.45
CA THR A 81 -0.60 24.06 -8.83
C THR A 81 -1.74 24.28 -7.83
N LEU A 82 -2.35 23.20 -7.36
CA LEU A 82 -3.39 23.25 -6.33
C LEU A 82 -2.85 23.86 -5.04
N HIS A 83 -1.66 23.43 -4.60
CA HIS A 83 -1.01 23.96 -3.40
C HIS A 83 -0.64 25.44 -3.54
N GLU A 84 -0.10 25.84 -4.70
CA GLU A 84 0.23 27.24 -4.97
C GLU A 84 -1.03 28.12 -4.98
N ASN A 85 -2.11 27.67 -5.61
CA ASN A 85 -3.36 28.42 -5.71
C ASN A 85 -4.10 28.53 -4.37
N ASP A 86 -4.00 27.51 -3.50
CA ASP A 86 -4.69 27.49 -2.20
C ASP A 86 -4.00 28.40 -1.18
N LEU A 87 -2.66 28.37 -1.14
CA LEU A 87 -1.89 29.09 -0.10
C LEU A 87 -1.19 30.35 -0.59
N PHE A 88 -1.19 30.63 -1.91
CA PHE A 88 -0.30 31.61 -2.52
C PHE A 88 1.13 31.43 -2.01
N TYR A 89 1.61 30.18 -2.03
CA TYR A 89 2.77 29.74 -1.26
C TYR A 89 4.06 30.49 -1.64
N SER A 90 4.18 30.91 -2.89
CA SER A 90 5.27 31.76 -3.38
C SER A 90 5.24 33.19 -2.83
N HIS A 91 4.10 33.70 -2.35
CA HIS A 91 3.96 35.06 -1.80
C HIS A 91 4.26 35.14 -0.30
N LEU A 92 4.43 33.98 0.36
CA LEU A 92 4.71 33.87 1.78
C LEU A 92 6.20 34.02 2.07
N SER A 93 6.56 34.64 3.20
CA SER A 93 7.93 34.57 3.73
C SER A 93 8.26 33.15 4.17
N SER A 94 9.55 32.85 4.34
CA SER A 94 10.00 31.58 4.94
C SER A 94 9.31 31.27 6.27
N ARG A 95 9.13 32.27 7.16
CA ARG A 95 8.46 32.05 8.45
C ARG A 95 6.97 31.74 8.28
N GLU A 96 6.28 32.45 7.41
CA GLU A 96 4.85 32.22 7.17
C GLU A 96 4.60 30.86 6.52
N ARG A 97 5.48 30.42 5.61
CA ARG A 97 5.43 29.06 5.07
C ARG A 97 5.52 28.02 6.16
N GLU A 98 6.42 28.21 7.12
CA GLU A 98 6.52 27.27 8.25
C GLU A 98 5.24 27.24 9.09
N LEU A 99 4.56 28.38 9.23
CA LEU A 99 3.27 28.48 9.93
C LEU A 99 2.11 27.82 9.15
N THR A 100 2.27 27.56 7.84
CA THR A 100 1.28 26.78 7.08
C THR A 100 1.27 25.30 7.49
N PHE A 101 2.40 24.78 7.99
CA PHE A 101 2.48 23.42 8.52
C PHE A 101 1.82 23.37 9.91
N ARG A 102 0.53 23.03 9.95
CA ARG A 102 -0.26 22.90 11.18
C ARG A 102 -0.20 21.49 11.74
N THR A 103 -0.39 21.36 13.06
CA THR A 103 -0.56 20.08 13.76
C THR A 103 0.56 19.06 13.45
N GLU A 104 0.20 17.89 12.89
CA GLU A 104 1.11 16.79 12.57
C GLU A 104 2.15 17.20 11.50
N SER A 105 1.75 17.98 10.52
CA SER A 105 2.66 18.42 9.44
C SER A 105 3.81 19.27 9.98
N GLY A 106 3.49 20.23 10.85
CA GLY A 106 4.49 21.09 11.49
C GLY A 106 5.38 20.33 12.46
N PHE A 107 4.78 19.37 13.17
CA PHE A 107 5.50 18.47 14.06
C PHE A 107 6.60 17.68 13.33
N TYR A 108 6.28 16.99 12.23
CA TYR A 108 7.28 16.23 11.49
C TYR A 108 8.28 17.13 10.75
N TYR A 109 7.82 18.23 10.16
CA TYR A 109 8.72 19.21 9.55
C TYR A 109 9.75 19.78 10.55
N SER A 110 9.39 19.91 11.82
CA SER A 110 10.33 20.37 12.85
C SER A 110 11.53 19.42 13.04
N TYR A 111 11.33 18.11 12.93
CA TYR A 111 12.42 17.12 12.98
C TYR A 111 13.30 17.17 11.73
N PHE A 112 12.68 17.29 10.55
CA PHE A 112 13.43 17.54 9.31
C PHE A 112 14.33 18.77 9.47
N LYS A 113 13.77 19.87 10.00
CA LYS A 113 14.47 21.12 10.29
C LYS A 113 15.63 20.93 11.28
N GLN A 114 15.39 20.21 12.36
CA GLN A 114 16.42 19.87 13.35
C GLN A 114 17.62 19.12 12.73
N ILE A 115 17.38 18.19 11.80
CA ILE A 115 18.44 17.40 11.17
C ILE A 115 19.25 18.22 10.16
N ILE A 116 18.61 19.07 9.36
CA ILE A 116 19.30 19.89 8.36
C ILE A 116 20.16 20.99 8.99
N PHE A 117 19.71 21.57 10.12
CA PHE A 117 20.46 22.62 10.83
C PHE A 117 21.49 22.05 11.82
N SER A 118 21.49 20.74 12.06
CA SER A 118 22.48 20.11 12.92
C SER A 118 23.88 20.13 12.27
N PRO A 119 24.94 20.51 13.01
CA PRO A 119 26.30 20.58 12.48
C PRO A 119 26.77 19.29 11.79
N SER A 120 26.40 18.12 12.35
CA SER A 120 26.75 16.81 11.78
C SER A 120 25.59 15.82 11.86
N LEU A 121 25.59 14.82 10.97
CA LEU A 121 24.58 13.75 10.99
C LEU A 121 24.62 12.93 12.28
N ARG A 122 25.79 12.80 12.91
CA ARG A 122 25.94 12.11 14.19
C ARG A 122 25.21 12.86 15.31
N ILE A 123 25.43 14.17 15.42
CA ILE A 123 24.75 15.01 16.42
C ILE A 123 23.24 15.01 16.14
N ALA A 124 22.84 15.07 14.87
CA ALA A 124 21.44 14.95 14.49
C ALA A 124 20.83 13.62 14.98
N TRP A 125 21.48 12.50 14.68
CA TRP A 125 21.03 11.17 15.12
C TRP A 125 20.94 11.05 16.64
N GLU A 126 21.98 11.49 17.36
CA GLU A 126 21.99 11.48 18.83
C GLU A 126 20.83 12.31 19.41
N SER A 127 20.48 13.44 18.77
CA SER A 127 19.34 14.28 19.19
C SER A 127 17.96 13.65 18.92
N LEU A 128 17.85 12.71 17.98
CA LEU A 128 16.59 11.97 17.72
C LEU A 128 16.41 10.79 18.68
N VAL A 129 17.50 10.07 18.98
CA VAL A 129 17.45 8.88 19.86
C VAL A 129 17.35 9.26 21.33
N HIS A 130 17.83 10.45 21.69
CA HIS A 130 17.82 10.97 23.07
C HIS A 130 16.99 12.24 23.17
N ASP A 131 15.74 12.19 22.70
CA ASP A 131 14.84 13.33 22.77
C ASP A 131 14.31 13.55 24.20
N THR A 132 14.32 14.80 24.65
CA THR A 132 13.85 15.22 25.98
C THR A 132 12.80 16.32 25.93
N ARG A 133 12.41 16.77 24.73
CA ARG A 133 11.61 17.99 24.54
C ARG A 133 10.21 17.72 24.01
N THR A 134 10.01 16.63 23.28
CA THR A 134 8.84 16.48 22.40
C THR A 134 7.60 16.00 23.14
N GLU A 135 7.72 14.97 23.98
CA GLU A 135 6.66 14.58 24.89
C GLU A 135 6.89 15.27 26.23
N VAL A 136 5.79 15.64 26.92
CA VAL A 136 5.87 16.15 28.28
C VAL A 136 6.76 15.18 29.06
N PRO A 137 7.85 15.68 29.67
CA PRO A 137 8.77 14.80 30.33
C PRO A 137 8.01 13.97 31.37
N ARG A 138 8.30 12.65 31.47
CA ARG A 138 8.03 11.91 32.72
C ARG A 138 8.75 12.54 33.94
N CYS A 139 9.51 13.62 33.73
CA CYS A 139 10.15 14.45 34.74
C CYS A 139 9.21 15.49 35.39
N LEU A 140 7.95 15.63 34.95
CA LEU A 140 6.97 16.51 35.60
C LEU A 140 6.19 15.76 36.68
N ASN A 141 6.78 15.64 37.87
CA ASN A 141 5.99 15.48 39.08
C ASN A 141 5.23 16.80 39.32
N LEU A 142 4.00 16.90 38.80
CA LEU A 142 3.06 17.99 39.11
C LEU A 142 2.52 17.94 40.55
N SER A 143 3.02 17.03 41.39
CA SER A 143 2.79 17.05 42.83
C SER A 143 3.72 18.08 43.47
N SER A 144 3.23 19.30 43.63
CA SER A 144 3.80 20.31 44.52
C SER A 144 3.71 19.85 45.98
N ASN A 145 4.56 18.90 46.39
CA ASN A 145 4.80 18.59 47.79
C ASN A 145 6.27 18.88 48.11
N PRO A 146 6.57 19.99 48.83
CA PRO A 146 7.95 20.46 49.04
C PRO A 146 8.76 19.60 50.04
N VAL A 147 8.31 18.39 50.40
CA VAL A 147 8.86 17.61 51.52
C VAL A 147 9.75 16.44 51.07
N PHE A 148 9.82 16.10 49.78
CA PHE A 148 10.70 15.03 49.27
C PHE A 148 11.60 15.54 48.13
N GLN A 149 12.57 16.40 48.46
CA GLN A 149 13.73 16.66 47.61
C GLN A 149 14.87 15.69 47.95
N HIS A 150 14.74 14.42 47.58
CA HIS A 150 15.89 13.53 47.48
C HIS A 150 15.76 12.65 46.24
N GLY A 151 16.60 12.94 45.25
CA GLY A 151 16.72 12.18 44.01
C GLY A 151 16.25 12.98 42.80
N SER A 152 17.19 13.59 42.07
CA SER A 152 16.98 13.95 40.67
C SER A 152 16.79 12.65 39.88
N GLU A 153 15.56 12.17 39.75
CA GLU A 153 15.30 11.04 38.86
C GLU A 153 15.74 11.42 37.44
N PRO A 154 16.62 10.61 36.80
CA PRO A 154 17.13 10.94 35.48
C PRO A 154 15.98 10.97 34.48
N CYS A 155 15.83 12.08 33.76
CA CYS A 155 14.83 12.20 32.71
C CYS A 155 14.92 11.02 31.74
N THR A 156 13.81 10.29 31.60
CA THR A 156 13.70 9.18 30.65
C THR A 156 13.82 9.73 29.24
N LYS A 157 14.96 9.47 28.60
CA LYS A 157 15.21 9.85 27.22
C LYS A 157 14.26 9.07 26.30
N LEU A 158 13.59 9.76 25.39
CA LEU A 158 12.68 9.14 24.42
C LEU A 158 13.43 8.91 23.10
N ASN A 159 13.31 7.69 22.57
CA ASN A 159 13.75 7.41 21.21
C ASN A 159 12.66 7.88 20.22
N ALA A 160 12.82 9.09 19.68
CA ALA A 160 11.86 9.68 18.74
C ALA A 160 11.73 8.87 17.44
N MET A 161 12.81 8.19 17.01
CA MET A 161 12.77 7.30 15.83
C MET A 161 11.84 6.10 16.07
N GLN A 162 11.87 5.51 17.27
CA GLN A 162 11.01 4.40 17.65
C GLN A 162 9.56 4.84 17.87
N ARG A 163 9.36 6.01 18.48
CA ARG A 163 8.03 6.51 18.85
C ARG A 163 7.24 7.07 17.68
N PHE A 164 7.90 7.84 16.80
CA PHE A 164 7.23 8.63 15.76
C PHE A 164 7.56 8.22 14.32
N ASN A 165 8.37 7.17 14.13
CA ASN A 165 8.73 6.63 12.82
C ASN A 165 9.29 7.69 11.85
N LEU A 166 10.30 8.45 12.29
CA LEU A 166 10.90 9.59 11.58
C LEU A 166 11.79 9.24 10.37
N TYR A 167 11.58 8.08 9.76
CA TYR A 167 12.33 7.60 8.60
C TYR A 167 12.22 8.53 7.37
N PRO A 168 11.03 9.02 6.97
CA PRO A 168 10.92 9.94 5.85
C PRO A 168 11.70 11.23 6.06
N GLU A 169 11.60 11.84 7.24
CA GLU A 169 12.27 13.10 7.55
C GLU A 169 13.79 12.92 7.57
N LEU A 170 14.27 11.80 8.13
CA LEU A 170 15.70 11.48 8.15
C LEU A 170 16.26 11.32 6.74
N ILE A 171 15.58 10.55 5.88
CA ILE A 171 16.00 10.33 4.49
C ILE A 171 15.99 11.64 3.70
N LEU A 172 14.92 12.44 3.82
CA LEU A 172 14.81 13.73 3.15
C LEU A 172 15.86 14.72 3.64
N ALA A 173 16.15 14.77 4.93
CA ALA A 173 17.15 15.67 5.48
C ALA A 173 18.57 15.30 5.03
N ILE A 174 18.89 14.00 4.96
CA ILE A 174 20.17 13.53 4.41
C ILE A 174 20.28 13.90 2.92
N ALA A 175 19.22 13.66 2.15
CA ALA A 175 19.17 14.02 0.73
C ALA A 175 19.32 15.53 0.52
N TYR A 176 18.66 16.35 1.34
CA TYR A 176 18.78 17.81 1.31
C TYR A 176 20.21 18.26 1.60
N ARG A 177 20.83 17.78 2.69
CA ARG A 177 22.21 18.13 3.04
C ARG A 177 23.20 17.75 1.96
N PHE A 178 23.03 16.56 1.36
CA PHE A 178 23.84 16.12 0.24
C PHE A 178 23.65 17.06 -0.96
N ALA A 179 22.42 17.25 -1.44
CA ALA A 179 22.14 18.11 -2.59
C ALA A 179 22.64 19.56 -2.38
N HIS A 180 22.50 20.09 -1.16
CA HIS A 180 23.03 21.39 -0.78
C HIS A 180 24.56 21.44 -0.84
N SER A 181 25.26 20.41 -0.33
CA SER A 181 26.74 20.36 -0.36
C SER A 181 27.32 20.32 -1.77
N TYR A 182 26.60 19.77 -2.74
CA TYR A 182 27.01 19.72 -4.15
C TYR A 182 26.48 20.91 -4.98
N GLY A 183 25.82 21.89 -4.36
CA GLY A 183 25.26 23.05 -5.07
C GLY A 183 24.15 22.69 -6.06
N LEU A 184 23.45 21.57 -5.86
CA LEU A 184 22.37 21.10 -6.74
C LEU A 184 21.03 21.80 -6.48
N LEU A 185 20.96 22.61 -5.42
CA LEU A 185 19.76 23.31 -5.00
C LEU A 185 19.87 24.80 -5.37
N SER A 186 18.83 25.31 -6.04
CA SER A 186 18.69 26.73 -6.35
C SER A 186 17.53 27.35 -5.60
N SER A 187 17.68 28.62 -5.26
CA SER A 187 16.60 29.47 -4.75
C SER A 187 16.69 30.86 -5.39
N GLU A 188 15.53 31.45 -5.63
CA GLU A 188 15.38 32.79 -6.16
C GLU A 188 14.52 33.61 -5.19
N CYS A 189 14.97 34.81 -4.84
CA CYS A 189 14.29 35.64 -3.87
C CYS A 189 13.62 36.84 -4.53
N TYR A 190 12.35 37.04 -4.19
CA TYR A 190 11.47 38.06 -4.71
C TYR A 190 11.01 38.98 -3.58
N GLN A 191 10.89 40.28 -3.87
CA GLN A 191 10.22 41.21 -2.98
C GLN A 191 8.75 41.27 -3.36
N VAL A 192 7.89 40.74 -2.50
CA VAL A 192 6.45 40.63 -2.76
C VAL A 192 5.74 41.76 -2.01
N THR A 193 5.17 42.71 -2.76
CA THR A 193 4.33 43.77 -2.20
C THR A 193 2.97 43.21 -1.80
N ARG A 194 2.46 43.62 -0.64
CA ARG A 194 1.18 43.16 -0.11
C ARG A 194 0.20 44.32 0.03
N ASP A 195 -1.03 44.05 -0.39
CA ASP A 195 -2.16 44.94 -0.11
C ASP A 195 -2.55 44.79 1.35
N VAL A 196 -1.93 45.61 2.21
CA VAL A 196 -2.35 45.71 3.61
C VAL A 196 -3.73 46.40 3.63
N PRO A 197 -4.77 45.80 4.24
CA PRO A 197 -6.06 46.44 4.36
C PRO A 197 -5.90 47.84 4.98
N PRO A 198 -6.57 48.88 4.47
CA PRO A 198 -6.46 50.23 5.02
C PRO A 198 -6.98 50.32 6.47
N ASN A 199 -7.80 49.34 6.88
CA ASN A 199 -8.37 49.24 8.21
C ASN A 199 -7.53 48.29 9.10
N PRO A 200 -7.36 48.60 10.39
CA PRO A 200 -6.66 47.71 11.32
C PRO A 200 -7.38 46.36 11.42
N ILE A 201 -6.63 45.27 11.29
CA ILE A 201 -7.14 43.89 11.30
C ILE A 201 -7.52 43.43 12.72
N ALA A 202 -6.81 43.94 13.73
CA ALA A 202 -7.09 43.68 15.13
C ALA A 202 -6.72 44.89 15.99
N LEU A 203 -7.52 45.11 17.04
CA LEU A 203 -7.29 46.13 18.05
C LEU A 203 -6.86 45.44 19.34
N VAL A 204 -5.71 45.84 19.87
CA VAL A 204 -5.24 45.33 21.17
C VAL A 204 -6.12 45.96 22.27
N VAL A 205 -6.84 45.12 23.01
CA VAL A 205 -7.65 45.54 24.17
C VAL A 205 -6.94 45.11 25.45
N ASN A 206 -6.89 46.01 26.45
CA ASN A 206 -6.26 45.69 27.73
C ASN A 206 -7.08 44.61 28.49
N PRO A 207 -6.46 43.56 29.04
CA PRO A 207 -7.16 42.48 29.73
C PRO A 207 -8.12 42.94 30.83
N ASN A 208 -7.72 43.91 31.64
CA ASN A 208 -8.53 44.43 32.76
C ASN A 208 -9.79 45.16 32.26
N SER A 209 -9.70 45.81 31.10
CA SER A 209 -10.85 46.48 30.46
C SER A 209 -11.79 45.49 29.76
N PHE A 210 -11.27 44.37 29.25
CA PHE A 210 -12.06 43.30 28.63
C PHE A 210 -12.83 42.48 29.69
N GLU A 211 -12.25 42.30 30.87
CA GLU A 211 -12.90 41.62 31.99
C GLU A 211 -14.11 42.40 32.52
N MET A 212 -14.01 43.74 32.64
CA MET A 212 -15.15 44.60 32.98
C MET A 212 -16.26 44.58 31.92
N PHE A 213 -15.92 44.43 30.63
CA PHE A 213 -16.89 44.28 29.55
C PHE A 213 -17.73 43.00 29.70
N MET A 214 -17.07 41.87 29.94
CA MET A 214 -17.74 40.56 30.10
C MET A 214 -18.71 40.52 31.29
N TYR A 215 -18.42 41.27 32.36
CA TYR A 215 -19.22 41.23 33.58
C TYR A 215 -20.36 42.27 33.63
N ASN A 216 -20.17 43.45 33.03
CA ASN A 216 -21.09 44.58 33.21
C ASN A 216 -21.86 44.99 31.94
N ASN A 217 -21.69 44.31 30.79
CA ASN A 217 -22.37 44.63 29.52
C ASN A 217 -22.20 46.11 29.06
N VAL A 218 -21.14 46.78 29.49
CA VAL A 218 -20.84 48.18 29.11
C VAL A 218 -20.03 48.19 27.82
N SER A 219 -20.48 48.91 26.79
CA SER A 219 -19.75 49.05 25.53
C SER A 219 -18.42 49.79 25.75
N VAL A 220 -17.30 49.08 25.60
CA VAL A 220 -15.97 49.70 25.65
C VAL A 220 -15.72 50.44 24.32
N PRO A 221 -15.43 51.75 24.32
CA PRO A 221 -14.97 52.42 23.12
C PRO A 221 -13.63 51.79 22.71
N LEU A 222 -13.62 51.09 21.59
CA LEU A 222 -12.43 50.46 21.01
C LEU A 222 -11.48 51.54 20.49
N ILE A 223 -10.76 52.19 21.39
CA ILE A 223 -9.70 53.14 21.06
C ILE A 223 -8.41 52.34 20.91
N ALA A 224 -7.85 52.33 19.70
CA ALA A 224 -6.59 51.66 19.40
C ALA A 224 -5.47 52.23 20.28
N SER A 225 -5.04 51.51 21.32
CA SER A 225 -3.84 51.92 22.08
C SER A 225 -2.57 51.60 21.29
N GLN A 226 -2.62 50.52 20.51
CA GLN A 226 -1.63 50.13 19.51
C GLN A 226 -2.36 49.38 18.39
N THR A 227 -2.27 49.89 17.16
CA THR A 227 -2.61 49.10 15.98
C THR A 227 -1.49 48.10 15.78
N LEU A 228 -1.79 46.81 15.77
CA LEU A 228 -0.85 45.79 15.29
C LEU A 228 -0.78 45.91 13.76
N GLY A 229 -0.17 47.00 13.30
CA GLY A 229 0.12 47.21 11.89
C GLY A 229 1.27 46.28 11.54
N ILE A 230 1.06 45.41 10.56
CA ILE A 230 2.17 44.75 9.87
C ILE A 230 2.99 45.91 9.26
N ALA A 231 4.12 46.23 9.88
CA ALA A 231 4.91 47.42 9.54
C ALA A 231 5.45 47.38 8.10
N ASP A 232 5.63 46.17 7.56
CA ASP A 232 6.23 45.96 6.26
C ASP A 232 5.16 45.70 5.18
N ARG A 233 5.02 46.67 4.26
CA ARG A 233 4.17 46.56 3.04
C ARG A 233 4.72 45.58 2.00
N SER A 234 5.91 45.04 2.24
CA SER A 234 6.56 44.07 1.36
C SER A 234 7.30 43.02 2.16
N VAL A 235 7.29 41.79 1.67
CA VAL A 235 7.95 40.66 2.30
C VAL A 235 8.95 40.04 1.33
N ILE A 236 10.14 39.69 1.82
CA ILE A 236 11.12 38.93 1.04
C ILE A 236 10.69 37.47 1.05
N SER A 237 10.52 36.92 -0.14
CA SER A 237 10.13 35.53 -0.34
C SER A 237 11.12 34.81 -1.26
N CYS A 238 11.79 33.80 -0.73
CA CYS A 238 12.70 32.96 -1.51
C CYS A 238 12.01 31.66 -1.93
N VAL A 239 11.95 31.38 -3.22
CA VAL A 239 11.32 30.18 -3.78
C VAL A 239 12.37 29.25 -4.37
N GLY A 240 12.06 27.96 -4.45
CA GLY A 240 12.95 26.96 -5.06
C GLY A 240 13.40 25.88 -4.09
N ARG A 241 14.05 24.85 -4.62
CA ARG A 241 14.44 23.65 -3.85
C ARG A 241 15.55 23.91 -2.84
N GLY A 242 16.23 25.06 -2.91
CA GLY A 242 17.15 25.53 -1.89
C GLY A 242 16.48 26.02 -0.62
N GLU A 243 15.17 26.28 -0.64
CA GLU A 243 14.40 26.57 0.57
C GLU A 243 13.91 25.25 1.21
N PRO A 244 14.17 25.00 2.51
CA PRO A 244 13.85 23.72 3.15
C PRO A 244 12.37 23.32 3.05
N SER A 245 11.46 24.29 3.16
CA SER A 245 10.02 24.06 3.10
C SER A 245 9.58 23.58 1.71
N TYR A 246 10.08 24.21 0.64
CA TYR A 246 9.85 23.80 -0.76
C TYR A 246 10.45 22.43 -1.08
N PHE A 247 11.66 22.15 -0.59
CA PHE A 247 12.27 20.84 -0.78
C PHE A 247 11.41 19.74 -0.14
N TYR A 248 10.96 19.97 1.09
CA TYR A 248 10.20 19.01 1.87
C TYR A 248 8.85 18.68 1.21
N ILE A 249 8.03 19.70 0.89
CA ILE A 249 6.73 19.46 0.20
C ILE A 249 6.92 18.93 -1.22
N GLY A 250 7.94 19.42 -1.93
CA GLY A 250 8.23 19.00 -3.30
C GLY A 250 8.54 17.51 -3.40
N ALA A 251 9.27 16.96 -2.42
CA ALA A 251 9.53 15.52 -2.36
C ALA A 251 8.24 14.69 -2.22
N ILE A 252 7.26 15.19 -1.48
CA ILE A 252 5.99 14.50 -1.22
C ILE A 252 5.10 14.57 -2.46
N PHE A 253 5.07 15.71 -3.16
CA PHE A 253 4.36 15.84 -4.43
C PHE A 253 4.97 14.93 -5.51
N MET A 254 6.30 14.82 -5.56
CA MET A 254 6.98 13.87 -6.44
C MET A 254 6.64 12.41 -6.09
N LEU A 255 6.54 12.09 -4.80
CA LEU A 255 6.14 10.76 -4.35
C LEU A 255 4.68 10.46 -4.72
N ALA A 256 3.78 11.44 -4.59
CA ALA A 256 2.37 11.32 -4.98
C ALA A 256 2.18 11.06 -6.48
N ALA A 257 3.13 11.43 -7.33
CA ALA A 257 3.13 11.07 -8.76
C ALA A 257 3.15 9.55 -8.99
N LEU A 258 3.63 8.76 -8.03
CA LEU A 258 3.68 7.29 -8.15
C LEU A 258 2.29 6.64 -8.01
N ILE A 259 1.29 7.34 -7.45
CA ILE A 259 -0.07 6.83 -7.30
C ILE A 259 -0.72 6.54 -8.66
N PRO A 260 -0.93 7.53 -9.55
CA PRO A 260 -1.49 7.26 -10.87
C PRO A 260 -0.58 6.35 -11.69
N PHE A 261 0.76 6.46 -11.56
CA PHE A 261 1.70 5.54 -12.21
C PHE A 261 1.36 4.07 -11.90
N ALA A 262 1.15 3.74 -10.63
CA ALA A 262 0.78 2.41 -10.17
C ALA A 262 -0.64 2.00 -10.58
N LEU A 263 -1.59 2.93 -10.61
CA LEU A 263 -2.97 2.69 -11.09
C LEU A 263 -3.01 2.33 -12.58
N VAL A 264 -2.28 3.06 -13.43
CA VAL A 264 -2.13 2.73 -14.87
C VAL A 264 -1.56 1.33 -15.03
N TRP A 265 -0.49 1.02 -14.29
CA TRP A 265 0.18 -0.28 -14.38
C TRP A 265 -0.73 -1.41 -13.90
N SER A 266 -1.30 -1.30 -12.70
CA SER A 266 -2.20 -2.34 -12.17
C SER A 266 -3.41 -2.58 -13.07
N GLY A 267 -4.05 -1.52 -13.56
CA GLY A 267 -5.18 -1.61 -14.48
C GLY A 267 -4.84 -2.29 -15.81
N TRP A 268 -3.68 -1.94 -16.38
CA TRP A 268 -3.16 -2.62 -17.56
C TRP A 268 -2.96 -4.13 -17.33
N ILE A 269 -2.36 -4.54 -16.21
CA ILE A 269 -2.12 -5.96 -15.91
C ILE A 269 -3.43 -6.74 -15.85
N ILE A 270 -4.43 -6.21 -15.14
CA ILE A 270 -5.71 -6.89 -14.94
C ILE A 270 -6.43 -7.06 -16.29
N ALA A 271 -6.52 -5.98 -17.07
CA ALA A 271 -7.15 -6.04 -18.39
C ALA A 271 -6.40 -6.96 -19.36
N SER A 272 -5.05 -6.95 -19.31
CA SER A 272 -4.22 -7.84 -20.13
C SER A 272 -4.36 -9.31 -19.75
N ALA A 273 -4.64 -9.63 -18.48
CA ALA A 273 -4.84 -11.01 -18.03
C ALA A 273 -6.14 -11.63 -18.59
N GLY A 274 -7.13 -10.81 -18.95
CA GLY A 274 -8.41 -11.25 -19.53
C GLY A 274 -8.36 -11.52 -21.04
N VAL A 275 -7.43 -10.92 -21.77
CA VAL A 275 -7.35 -11.04 -23.25
C VAL A 275 -6.51 -12.27 -23.63
N ARG A 276 -7.17 -13.42 -23.83
CA ARG A 276 -6.51 -14.66 -24.28
C ARG A 276 -6.44 -14.82 -25.80
N MET A 277 -7.12 -13.95 -26.58
CA MET A 277 -7.16 -14.06 -28.04
C MET A 277 -7.09 -12.67 -28.67
N HIS A 278 -6.07 -12.45 -29.50
CA HIS A 278 -5.82 -11.18 -30.19
C HIS A 278 -6.76 -11.03 -31.40
N SER A 279 -8.07 -10.94 -31.15
CA SER A 279 -8.97 -10.33 -32.13
C SER A 279 -8.67 -8.83 -32.19
N THR A 280 -8.56 -8.26 -33.39
CA THR A 280 -8.21 -6.85 -33.63
C THR A 280 -9.12 -5.86 -32.89
N GLY A 281 -10.34 -6.25 -32.52
CA GLY A 281 -11.25 -5.45 -31.69
C GLY A 281 -10.89 -5.37 -30.20
N LEU A 282 -10.18 -6.36 -29.64
CA LEU A 282 -9.84 -6.42 -28.20
C LEU A 282 -8.51 -5.72 -27.84
N MET A 283 -7.79 -5.17 -28.82
CA MET A 283 -6.50 -4.50 -28.62
C MET A 283 -6.61 -3.25 -27.71
N TRP A 284 -7.78 -2.61 -27.67
CA TRP A 284 -8.02 -1.41 -26.85
C TRP A 284 -8.35 -1.71 -25.39
N LEU A 285 -8.71 -2.95 -25.04
CA LEU A 285 -9.13 -3.29 -23.68
C LEU A 285 -8.04 -3.04 -22.62
N PRO A 286 -6.75 -3.40 -22.86
CA PRO A 286 -5.67 -3.06 -21.92
C PRO A 286 -5.44 -1.55 -21.77
N VAL A 287 -5.61 -0.79 -22.85
CA VAL A 287 -5.49 0.67 -22.83
C VAL A 287 -6.59 1.28 -21.95
N TRP A 288 -7.84 0.86 -22.13
CA TRP A 288 -8.94 1.26 -21.26
C TRP A 288 -8.73 0.82 -19.81
N GLY A 289 -8.24 -0.40 -19.60
CA GLY A 289 -7.87 -0.91 -18.28
C GLY A 289 -6.83 -0.03 -17.58
N ALA A 290 -5.93 0.60 -18.33
CA ALA A 290 -4.91 1.51 -17.79
C ALA A 290 -5.46 2.92 -17.49
N VAL A 291 -6.37 3.43 -18.32
CA VAL A 291 -6.91 4.80 -18.20
C VAL A 291 -8.00 4.89 -17.14
N LEU A 292 -8.92 3.92 -17.08
CA LEU A 292 -10.11 3.98 -16.21
C LEU A 292 -9.79 4.16 -14.72
N PRO A 293 -8.83 3.43 -14.11
CA PRO A 293 -8.49 3.62 -12.70
C PRO A 293 -7.97 5.02 -12.38
N VAL A 294 -7.20 5.61 -13.30
CA VAL A 294 -6.68 6.97 -13.15
C VAL A 294 -7.79 8.01 -13.30
N SER A 295 -8.67 7.84 -14.28
CA SER A 295 -9.84 8.71 -14.44
C SER A 295 -10.73 8.67 -13.20
N ALA A 296 -10.98 7.48 -12.65
CA ALA A 296 -11.74 7.33 -11.42
C ALA A 296 -11.04 7.98 -10.21
N TYR A 297 -9.71 7.89 -10.13
CA TYR A 297 -8.93 8.55 -9.09
C TYR A 297 -9.07 10.08 -9.14
N PHE A 298 -8.91 10.68 -10.32
CA PHE A 298 -9.05 12.14 -10.47
C PHE A 298 -10.50 12.61 -10.29
N PHE A 299 -11.48 11.85 -10.77
CA PHE A 299 -12.90 12.17 -10.57
C PHE A 299 -13.27 12.24 -9.08
N ASN A 300 -12.73 11.31 -8.28
CA ASN A 300 -12.98 11.26 -6.83
C ASN A 300 -11.97 12.04 -6.00
N HIS A 301 -11.02 12.75 -6.62
CA HIS A 301 -9.91 13.38 -5.90
C HIS A 301 -10.40 14.41 -4.87
N ARG A 302 -11.45 15.17 -5.21
CA ARG A 302 -12.08 16.15 -4.31
C ARG A 302 -12.79 15.52 -3.10
N GLU A 303 -13.24 14.28 -3.22
CA GLU A 303 -13.94 13.57 -2.12
C GLU A 303 -12.93 12.95 -1.13
N ALA A 304 -11.64 12.89 -1.48
CA ALA A 304 -10.60 12.29 -0.66
C ALA A 304 -10.05 13.28 0.39
N THR A 305 -10.80 13.53 1.46
CA THR A 305 -10.52 14.63 2.42
C THR A 305 -9.09 14.73 2.98
N ARG A 306 -8.42 13.60 3.27
CA ARG A 306 -7.05 13.57 3.86
C ARG A 306 -5.91 13.43 2.83
N VAL A 307 -6.22 12.97 1.62
CA VAL A 307 -5.24 12.68 0.55
C VAL A 307 -5.26 13.75 -0.55
N GLN A 308 -6.39 14.45 -0.75
CA GLN A 308 -6.60 15.46 -1.81
C GLN A 308 -5.54 16.58 -1.81
N TRP A 309 -5.10 17.03 -0.63
CA TRP A 309 -4.16 18.15 -0.54
C TRP A 309 -2.69 17.72 -0.51
N VAL A 310 -2.43 16.41 -0.49
CA VAL A 310 -1.07 15.83 -0.40
C VAL A 310 -0.23 16.53 0.67
N GLN A 311 -0.86 16.82 1.82
CA GLN A 311 -0.18 17.44 2.96
C GLN A 311 0.93 16.53 3.49
N PRO A 312 1.96 17.06 4.17
CA PRO A 312 3.08 16.25 4.64
C PRO A 312 2.70 15.45 5.90
N LEU A 313 1.87 14.44 5.67
CA LEU A 313 1.30 13.52 6.63
C LEU A 313 1.89 12.12 6.39
N ARG A 314 1.92 11.27 7.43
CA ARG A 314 2.46 9.91 7.34
C ARG A 314 1.79 9.08 6.25
N GLU A 315 0.48 9.25 6.10
CA GLU A 315 -0.33 8.62 5.07
C GLU A 315 0.18 8.94 3.66
N ASN A 316 0.53 10.20 3.40
CA ASN A 316 0.94 10.66 2.08
C ASN A 316 2.37 10.24 1.73
N PHE A 317 3.20 9.93 2.74
CA PHE A 317 4.48 9.23 2.53
C PHE A 317 4.29 7.73 2.26
N GLY A 318 3.35 7.07 2.92
CA GLY A 318 3.15 5.61 2.77
C GLY A 318 2.31 5.22 1.55
N TYR A 319 1.21 5.91 1.29
CA TYR A 319 0.18 5.52 0.31
C TYR A 319 0.71 5.31 -1.13
N PRO A 320 1.66 6.11 -1.65
CA PRO A 320 2.25 5.85 -2.96
C PRO A 320 2.97 4.49 -3.03
N PHE A 321 3.67 4.09 -1.96
CA PHE A 321 4.28 2.75 -1.89
C PHE A 321 3.23 1.65 -1.79
N PHE A 322 2.10 1.89 -1.12
CA PHE A 322 0.98 0.94 -1.08
C PHE A 322 0.40 0.68 -2.47
N THR A 323 0.12 1.72 -3.24
CA THR A 323 -0.41 1.54 -4.60
C THR A 323 0.60 0.86 -5.53
N LEU A 324 1.88 1.25 -5.43
CA LEU A 324 2.96 0.65 -6.22
C LEU A 324 3.22 -0.81 -5.86
N GLN A 325 3.17 -1.18 -4.57
CA GLN A 325 3.30 -2.58 -4.17
C GLN A 325 2.12 -3.43 -4.65
N GLN A 326 0.89 -2.89 -4.69
CA GLN A 326 -0.26 -3.62 -5.25
C GLN A 326 -0.08 -3.90 -6.74
N ALA A 327 0.40 -2.91 -7.52
CA ALA A 327 0.71 -3.11 -8.93
C ALA A 327 1.80 -4.18 -9.13
N TRP A 328 2.85 -4.13 -8.30
CA TRP A 328 3.93 -5.11 -8.32
C TRP A 328 3.47 -6.52 -7.92
N LEU A 329 2.62 -6.64 -6.90
CA LEU A 329 2.01 -7.90 -6.47
C LEU A 329 1.22 -8.55 -7.60
N LEU A 330 0.36 -7.79 -8.28
CA LEU A 330 -0.40 -8.27 -9.43
C LEU A 330 0.53 -8.73 -10.55
N HIS A 331 1.63 -8.00 -10.80
CA HIS A 331 2.64 -8.41 -11.76
C HIS A 331 3.26 -9.78 -11.41
N MET A 332 3.65 -9.97 -10.15
CA MET A 332 4.24 -11.23 -9.69
C MET A 332 3.27 -12.41 -9.78
N ILE A 333 1.99 -12.20 -9.45
CA ILE A 333 0.98 -13.27 -9.42
C ILE A 333 0.55 -13.64 -10.86
N LEU A 334 0.16 -12.66 -11.67
CA LEU A 334 -0.54 -12.88 -12.94
C LEU A 334 0.40 -13.06 -14.14
N ARG A 335 1.60 -12.48 -14.11
CA ARG A 335 2.45 -12.41 -15.32
C ARG A 335 3.67 -13.34 -15.29
N SER A 336 4.08 -13.82 -14.12
CA SER A 336 5.25 -14.70 -14.05
C SER A 336 4.99 -16.00 -14.81
N PRO A 337 5.83 -16.41 -15.77
CA PRO A 337 5.74 -17.73 -16.40
C PRO A 337 6.45 -18.81 -15.59
N SER A 338 7.26 -18.42 -14.59
CA SER A 338 8.07 -19.34 -13.80
C SER A 338 7.32 -19.91 -12.59
N ASP A 339 7.78 -21.08 -12.16
CA ASP A 339 7.26 -21.77 -10.98
C ASP A 339 7.52 -20.98 -9.67
N PHE A 340 8.53 -20.11 -9.69
CA PHE A 340 8.98 -19.34 -8.53
C PHE A 340 9.07 -17.85 -8.84
N ILE A 341 8.80 -17.02 -7.84
CA ILE A 341 9.10 -15.58 -7.87
C ILE A 341 10.63 -15.44 -7.78
N SER A 342 11.23 -14.68 -8.70
CA SER A 342 12.68 -14.46 -8.67
C SER A 342 13.09 -13.71 -7.40
N PRO A 343 14.29 -13.96 -6.85
CA PRO A 343 14.78 -13.24 -5.67
C PRO A 343 14.77 -11.73 -5.86
N SER A 344 15.14 -11.25 -7.06
CA SER A 344 15.10 -9.82 -7.38
C SER A 344 13.69 -9.23 -7.29
N ALA A 345 12.68 -9.94 -7.80
CA ALA A 345 11.29 -9.48 -7.73
C ALA A 345 10.75 -9.50 -6.30
N ALA A 346 11.15 -10.51 -5.50
CA ALA A 346 10.83 -10.58 -4.09
C ALA A 346 11.48 -9.43 -3.29
N THR A 347 12.73 -9.09 -3.61
CA THR A 347 13.46 -7.96 -3.01
C THR A 347 12.76 -6.63 -3.31
N VAL A 348 12.36 -6.38 -4.57
CA VAL A 348 11.59 -5.17 -4.93
C VAL A 348 10.28 -5.11 -4.14
N TYR A 349 9.54 -6.22 -4.06
CA TYR A 349 8.30 -6.28 -3.30
C TYR A 349 8.52 -5.98 -1.81
N CYS A 350 9.57 -6.56 -1.21
CA CYS A 350 9.95 -6.31 0.18
C CYS A 350 10.28 -4.83 0.42
N PHE A 351 11.03 -4.18 -0.48
CA PHE A 351 11.33 -2.75 -0.37
C PHE A 351 10.08 -1.88 -0.44
N LEU A 352 9.15 -2.19 -1.35
CA LEU A 352 7.89 -1.45 -1.45
C LEU A 352 7.00 -1.64 -0.21
N LEU A 353 6.97 -2.85 0.36
CA LEU A 353 6.30 -3.09 1.64
C LEU A 353 6.92 -2.29 2.79
N LEU A 354 8.25 -2.23 2.88
CA LEU A 354 8.95 -1.41 3.87
C LEU A 354 8.68 0.09 3.67
N GLY A 355 8.66 0.56 2.42
CA GLY A 355 8.30 1.93 2.07
C GLY A 355 6.89 2.32 2.50
N PHE A 356 5.96 1.36 2.59
CA PHE A 356 4.63 1.60 3.15
C PHE A 356 4.59 1.51 4.68
N GLN A 357 5.26 0.52 5.28
CA GLN A 357 5.19 0.23 6.71
C GLN A 357 5.99 1.19 7.58
N LEU A 358 7.16 1.65 7.11
CA LEU A 358 8.05 2.50 7.90
C LEU A 358 7.47 3.89 8.14
N PRO A 359 6.91 4.59 7.14
CA PRO A 359 6.35 5.93 7.36
C PRO A 359 5.04 5.92 8.15
N TRP A 360 4.22 4.86 8.00
CA TRP A 360 2.85 4.86 8.50
C TRP A 360 2.58 3.74 9.50
N GLN A 361 2.42 4.12 10.77
CA GLN A 361 2.17 3.20 11.88
C GLN A 361 0.93 2.30 11.71
N PHE A 362 -0.09 2.79 11.01
CA PHE A 362 -1.35 2.06 10.78
C PHE A 362 -1.36 1.23 9.49
N ALA A 363 -0.25 1.18 8.75
CA ALA A 363 -0.11 0.40 7.52
C ALA A 363 -0.50 -1.08 7.71
N GLN A 364 -0.33 -1.61 8.92
CA GLN A 364 -0.66 -2.99 9.27
C GLN A 364 -2.13 -3.34 9.02
N PHE A 365 -3.07 -2.40 9.17
CA PHE A 365 -4.48 -2.65 8.91
C PHE A 365 -4.74 -2.84 7.41
N ALA A 366 -4.19 -1.98 6.57
CA ALA A 366 -4.29 -2.08 5.12
C ALA A 366 -3.58 -3.35 4.57
N LEU A 367 -2.44 -3.72 5.17
CA LEU A 367 -1.77 -4.96 4.78
C LEU A 367 -2.48 -6.21 5.28
N ALA A 368 -3.16 -6.15 6.43
CA ALA A 368 -3.99 -7.25 6.91
C ALA A 368 -5.15 -7.51 5.96
N THR A 369 -5.87 -6.47 5.51
CA THR A 369 -6.96 -6.62 4.53
C THR A 369 -6.46 -7.17 3.20
N GLN A 370 -5.28 -6.74 2.74
CA GLN A 370 -4.63 -7.29 1.55
C GLN A 370 -4.33 -8.79 1.70
N VAL A 371 -3.72 -9.22 2.80
CA VAL A 371 -3.44 -10.65 3.04
C VAL A 371 -4.74 -11.47 3.14
N SER A 372 -5.76 -10.95 3.81
CA SER A 372 -7.08 -11.58 3.86
C SER A 372 -7.70 -11.71 2.46
N SER A 373 -7.58 -10.69 1.61
CA SER A 373 -8.09 -10.74 0.23
C SER A 373 -7.35 -11.75 -0.63
N LEU A 374 -6.02 -11.87 -0.49
CA LEU A 374 -5.21 -12.88 -1.18
C LEU A 374 -5.58 -14.29 -0.73
N PHE A 375 -5.78 -14.48 0.57
CA PHE A 375 -6.22 -15.76 1.12
C PHE A 375 -7.61 -16.15 0.60
N ALA A 376 -8.56 -15.22 0.62
CA ALA A 376 -9.90 -15.43 0.08
C ALA A 376 -9.86 -15.75 -1.43
N ALA A 377 -9.07 -15.01 -2.20
CA ALA A 377 -8.86 -15.26 -3.63
C ALA A 377 -8.26 -16.65 -3.89
N ALA A 378 -7.31 -17.10 -3.07
CA ALA A 378 -6.75 -18.44 -3.15
C ALA A 378 -7.83 -19.53 -2.94
N CYS A 379 -8.62 -19.44 -1.86
CA CYS A 379 -9.69 -20.38 -1.58
C CYS A 379 -10.75 -20.39 -2.70
N LEU A 380 -11.24 -19.22 -3.10
CA LEU A 380 -12.26 -19.11 -4.16
C LEU A 380 -11.76 -19.68 -5.49
N THR A 381 -10.53 -19.34 -5.90
CA THR A 381 -9.95 -19.85 -7.15
C THR A 381 -9.86 -21.38 -7.13
N THR A 382 -9.48 -21.99 -6.00
CA THR A 382 -9.45 -23.46 -5.89
C THR A 382 -10.83 -24.10 -5.97
N VAL A 383 -11.84 -23.48 -5.37
CA VAL A 383 -13.24 -23.95 -5.42
C VAL A 383 -13.80 -23.88 -6.84
N PHE A 384 -13.64 -22.74 -7.52
CA PHE A 384 -14.07 -22.58 -8.91
C PHE A 384 -13.36 -23.56 -9.84
N HIS A 385 -12.05 -23.74 -9.65
CA HIS A 385 -11.28 -24.68 -10.47
C HIS A 385 -11.72 -26.13 -10.26
N ALA A 386 -11.96 -26.52 -9.01
CA ALA A 386 -12.49 -27.84 -8.68
C ALA A 386 -13.87 -28.08 -9.33
N HIS A 387 -14.72 -27.06 -9.41
CA HIS A 387 -16.04 -27.18 -10.02
C HIS A 387 -16.00 -27.30 -11.55
N GLU A 388 -15.16 -26.53 -12.23
CA GLU A 388 -15.24 -26.38 -13.70
C GLU A 388 -14.30 -27.31 -14.49
N LYS A 389 -13.06 -27.57 -14.01
CA LYS A 389 -12.03 -28.31 -14.77
C LYS A 389 -11.12 -29.18 -13.87
N PRO A 390 -11.58 -30.33 -13.35
CA PRO A 390 -10.84 -31.09 -12.34
C PRO A 390 -9.51 -31.72 -12.80
N ASN A 391 -9.33 -32.01 -14.10
CA ASN A 391 -8.18 -32.80 -14.57
C ASN A 391 -7.15 -32.07 -15.46
N SER A 392 -7.48 -30.92 -16.07
CA SER A 392 -6.65 -30.35 -17.15
C SER A 392 -5.66 -29.26 -16.69
N ASP A 393 -5.85 -28.63 -15.53
CA ASP A 393 -5.11 -27.40 -15.18
C ASP A 393 -4.60 -27.35 -13.72
N ARG A 394 -4.59 -28.49 -13.01
CA ARG A 394 -4.14 -28.56 -11.60
C ARG A 394 -2.73 -27.99 -11.40
N ARG A 395 -1.84 -28.14 -12.39
CA ARG A 395 -0.48 -27.58 -12.34
C ARG A 395 -0.52 -26.06 -12.19
N ASN A 396 -1.29 -25.36 -13.03
CA ASN A 396 -1.39 -23.90 -13.00
C ASN A 396 -1.99 -23.39 -11.68
N LEU A 397 -2.93 -24.13 -11.09
CA LEU A 397 -3.48 -23.84 -9.76
C LEU A 397 -2.41 -23.94 -8.66
N VAL A 398 -1.60 -24.99 -8.66
CA VAL A 398 -0.51 -25.17 -7.69
C VAL A 398 0.54 -24.06 -7.83
N LEU A 399 0.88 -23.67 -9.07
CA LEU A 399 1.81 -22.56 -9.31
C LEU A 399 1.27 -21.23 -8.75
N PHE A 400 -0.01 -20.95 -8.97
CA PHE A 400 -0.67 -19.78 -8.41
C PHE A 400 -0.65 -19.77 -6.87
N LEU A 401 -0.99 -20.88 -6.22
CA LEU A 401 -0.94 -21.00 -4.76
C LEU A 401 0.48 -20.83 -4.21
N ASN A 402 1.48 -21.38 -4.89
CA ASN A 402 2.88 -21.21 -4.50
C ASN A 402 3.33 -19.73 -4.58
N ARG A 403 2.89 -18.98 -5.60
CA ARG A 403 3.18 -17.54 -5.69
C ARG A 403 2.53 -16.74 -4.56
N ILE A 404 1.27 -17.01 -4.25
CA ILE A 404 0.58 -16.37 -3.12
C ILE A 404 1.30 -16.70 -1.81
N ARG A 405 1.67 -17.97 -1.59
CA ARG A 405 2.42 -18.38 -0.41
C ARG A 405 3.74 -17.61 -0.29
N THR A 406 4.50 -17.50 -1.37
CA THR A 406 5.75 -16.71 -1.38
C THR A 406 5.49 -15.23 -1.08
N ALA A 407 4.43 -14.64 -1.63
CA ALA A 407 4.06 -13.26 -1.33
C ALA A 407 3.78 -13.05 0.17
N VAL A 408 3.01 -13.95 0.81
CA VAL A 408 2.74 -13.92 2.25
C VAL A 408 4.02 -14.09 3.09
N PHE A 409 4.96 -14.94 2.66
CA PHE A 409 6.27 -15.04 3.30
C PHE A 409 7.10 -13.75 3.20
N ILE A 410 7.03 -13.05 2.06
CA ILE A 410 7.69 -11.75 1.91
C ILE A 410 7.07 -10.71 2.86
N HIS A 411 5.75 -10.75 3.09
CA HIS A 411 5.11 -9.90 4.11
C HIS A 411 5.64 -10.18 5.53
N LEU A 412 5.81 -11.45 5.91
CA LEU A 412 6.42 -11.82 7.19
C LEU A 412 7.87 -11.32 7.31
N LEU A 413 8.67 -11.48 6.24
CA LEU A 413 10.04 -10.99 6.20
C LEU A 413 10.10 -9.46 6.32
N ALA A 414 9.26 -8.75 5.56
CA ALA A 414 9.17 -7.29 5.61
C ALA A 414 8.75 -6.81 7.01
N LEU A 415 7.80 -7.48 7.65
CA LEU A 415 7.38 -7.18 9.01
C LEU A 415 8.51 -7.40 10.03
N ALA A 416 9.30 -8.47 9.89
CA ALA A 416 10.44 -8.73 10.75
C ALA A 416 11.55 -7.67 10.59
N ILE A 417 11.84 -7.26 9.35
CA ILE A 417 12.77 -6.18 9.07
C ILE A 417 12.24 -4.86 9.63
N ASN A 418 10.95 -4.56 9.44
CA ASN A 418 10.31 -3.36 9.97
C ASN A 418 10.36 -3.32 11.51
N PHE A 419 10.13 -4.45 12.17
CA PHE A 419 10.25 -4.56 13.63
C PHE A 419 11.67 -4.22 14.11
N ALA A 420 12.69 -4.76 13.43
CA ALA A 420 14.09 -4.47 13.75
C ALA A 420 14.44 -2.99 13.51
N LEU A 421 13.99 -2.42 12.39
CA LEU A 421 14.19 -1.00 12.08
C LEU A 421 13.46 -0.08 13.07
N GLN A 422 12.27 -0.44 13.54
CA GLN A 422 11.53 0.36 14.53
C GLN A 422 11.98 0.07 15.99
N PHE A 423 13.22 -0.38 16.21
CA PHE A 423 13.79 -0.61 17.55
C PHE A 423 12.93 -1.50 18.46
N GLY A 424 12.26 -2.48 17.87
CA GLY A 424 11.40 -3.39 18.61
C GLY A 424 10.07 -2.78 19.06
N ASN A 425 9.45 -1.92 18.23
CA ASN A 425 8.15 -1.32 18.51
C ASN A 425 7.09 -2.38 18.89
N GLY A 426 6.63 -2.32 20.15
CA GLY A 426 5.69 -3.28 20.72
C GLY A 426 4.32 -3.30 20.03
N LEU A 427 3.87 -2.16 19.49
CA LEU A 427 2.62 -2.07 18.72
C LEU A 427 2.66 -2.99 17.49
N LEU A 428 3.84 -3.14 16.90
CA LEU A 428 4.03 -3.88 15.66
C LEU A 428 3.86 -5.39 15.88
N ILE A 429 4.42 -5.93 16.98
CA ILE A 429 4.33 -7.34 17.36
C ILE A 429 2.94 -7.68 17.90
N SER A 430 2.34 -6.79 18.70
CA SER A 430 1.01 -7.02 19.28
C SER A 430 -0.13 -6.86 18.26
N SER A 431 0.19 -6.47 17.04
CA SER A 431 -0.77 -6.29 15.96
C SER A 431 -1.46 -7.60 15.54
N GLY A 432 -2.75 -7.50 15.20
CA GLY A 432 -3.49 -8.59 14.55
C GLY A 432 -2.91 -8.99 13.18
N TYR A 433 -2.07 -8.13 12.58
CA TYR A 433 -1.42 -8.41 11.30
C TYR A 433 -0.39 -9.54 11.41
N LEU A 434 0.46 -9.56 12.44
CA LEU A 434 1.42 -10.64 12.66
C LEU A 434 0.72 -11.99 12.86
N ALA A 435 -0.28 -12.01 13.74
CA ALA A 435 -1.09 -13.20 14.00
C ALA A 435 -1.87 -13.65 12.74
N GLY A 436 -2.38 -12.69 11.97
CA GLY A 436 -3.06 -12.92 10.69
C GLY A 436 -2.14 -13.54 9.64
N LEU A 437 -0.90 -13.07 9.52
CA LEU A 437 0.10 -13.62 8.61
C LEU A 437 0.45 -15.07 8.95
N ILE A 438 0.66 -15.38 10.23
CA ILE A 438 0.95 -16.74 10.69
C ILE A 438 -0.23 -17.66 10.35
N GLY A 439 -1.45 -17.25 10.68
CA GLY A 439 -2.67 -17.98 10.29
C GLY A 439 -2.78 -18.18 8.78
N ALA A 440 -2.53 -17.15 7.98
CA ALA A 440 -2.57 -17.24 6.52
C ALA A 440 -1.53 -18.22 5.96
N VAL A 441 -0.30 -18.26 6.50
CA VAL A 441 0.73 -19.24 6.07
C VAL A 441 0.26 -20.67 6.29
N PHE A 442 -0.27 -20.98 7.47
CA PHE A 442 -0.74 -22.33 7.79
C PHE A 442 -2.05 -22.69 7.07
N GLY A 443 -2.95 -21.72 6.88
CA GLY A 443 -4.16 -21.89 6.06
C GLY A 443 -3.81 -22.21 4.61
N LEU A 444 -2.88 -21.46 3.99
CA LEU A 444 -2.40 -21.73 2.63
C LEU A 444 -1.66 -23.07 2.55
N TRP A 445 -0.91 -23.45 3.59
CA TRP A 445 -0.30 -24.78 3.67
C TRP A 445 -1.35 -25.89 3.69
N ALA A 446 -2.42 -25.73 4.48
CA ALA A 446 -3.54 -26.67 4.53
C ALA A 446 -4.25 -26.78 3.18
N LEU A 447 -4.51 -25.65 2.52
CA LEU A 447 -5.11 -25.60 1.19
C LEU A 447 -4.22 -26.29 0.15
N ASN A 448 -2.93 -25.97 0.11
CA ASN A 448 -1.98 -26.57 -0.82
C ASN A 448 -1.88 -28.09 -0.61
N ARG A 449 -1.95 -28.56 0.65
CA ARG A 449 -1.98 -29.99 0.96
C ARG A 449 -3.22 -30.69 0.41
N GLN A 450 -4.39 -30.05 0.46
CA GLN A 450 -5.62 -30.57 -0.15
C GLN A 450 -5.52 -30.61 -1.68
N VAL A 451 -4.98 -29.57 -2.30
CA VAL A 451 -4.81 -29.50 -3.77
C VAL A 451 -3.81 -30.56 -4.28
N MET A 452 -2.73 -30.81 -3.54
CA MET A 452 -1.73 -31.82 -3.90
C MET A 452 -2.22 -33.27 -3.70
N ASN A 453 -3.25 -33.49 -2.90
CA ASN A 453 -3.80 -34.82 -2.69
C ASN A 453 -4.65 -35.26 -3.89
N ALA A 454 -4.02 -36.02 -4.79
CA ALA A 454 -4.64 -36.50 -6.02
C ALA A 454 -5.96 -37.28 -5.80
N LYS A 455 -6.14 -37.93 -4.64
CA LYS A 455 -7.38 -38.66 -4.33
C LYS A 455 -8.59 -37.73 -4.18
N LEU A 456 -8.40 -36.51 -3.64
CA LEU A 456 -9.48 -35.52 -3.48
C LEU A 456 -10.01 -34.99 -4.81
N TRP A 457 -9.24 -35.13 -5.88
CA TRP A 457 -9.59 -34.69 -7.24
C TRP A 457 -10.15 -35.82 -8.10
N SER A 458 -10.33 -37.03 -7.57
CA SER A 458 -10.96 -38.12 -8.31
C SER A 458 -12.46 -37.83 -8.51
N LYS A 459 -13.00 -38.21 -9.68
CA LYS A 459 -14.42 -37.98 -10.01
C LYS A 459 -15.39 -38.61 -9.00
N GLU A 460 -14.99 -39.69 -8.35
CA GLU A 460 -15.77 -40.38 -7.33
C GLU A 460 -15.87 -39.60 -6.02
N LEU A 461 -14.81 -38.85 -5.67
CA LEU A 461 -14.70 -38.19 -4.37
C LEU A 461 -15.06 -36.69 -4.44
N LEU A 462 -15.05 -36.09 -5.63
CA LEU A 462 -15.33 -34.67 -5.87
C LEU A 462 -16.82 -34.31 -5.74
N THR A 463 -17.36 -34.55 -4.55
CA THR A 463 -18.72 -34.18 -4.16
C THR A 463 -18.78 -32.72 -3.70
N HIS A 464 -19.98 -32.13 -3.64
CA HIS A 464 -20.18 -30.77 -3.11
C HIS A 464 -19.57 -30.59 -1.70
N ARG A 465 -19.52 -31.66 -0.88
CA ARG A 465 -18.89 -31.63 0.46
C ARG A 465 -17.36 -31.47 0.37
N VAL A 466 -16.72 -32.13 -0.59
CA VAL A 466 -15.27 -32.00 -0.80
C VAL A 466 -14.93 -30.65 -1.41
N VAL A 467 -15.75 -30.13 -2.33
CA VAL A 467 -15.59 -28.77 -2.85
C VAL A 467 -15.67 -27.72 -1.74
N LEU A 468 -16.64 -27.85 -0.83
CA LEU A 468 -16.79 -26.96 0.33
C LEU A 468 -15.62 -27.09 1.33
N SER A 469 -14.98 -28.27 1.40
CA SER A 469 -13.82 -28.51 2.26
C SER A 469 -12.60 -27.68 1.85
N PHE A 470 -12.45 -27.34 0.55
CA PHE A 470 -11.40 -26.42 0.09
C PHE A 470 -11.58 -24.99 0.61
N LEU A 471 -12.79 -24.62 1.03
CA LEU A 471 -13.08 -23.32 1.64
C LEU A 471 -12.99 -23.38 3.17
N ILE A 472 -13.73 -24.31 3.78
CA ILE A 472 -13.93 -24.34 5.24
C ILE A 472 -12.66 -24.73 5.99
N TRP A 473 -11.96 -25.77 5.54
CA TRP A 473 -10.83 -26.31 6.30
C TRP A 473 -9.63 -25.34 6.36
N PRO A 474 -9.16 -24.77 5.23
CA PRO A 474 -8.11 -23.75 5.27
C PRO A 474 -8.49 -22.54 6.12
N LEU A 475 -9.76 -22.11 6.06
CA LEU A 475 -10.26 -20.99 6.84
C LEU A 475 -10.25 -21.28 8.35
N ALA A 476 -10.69 -22.48 8.75
CA ALA A 476 -10.67 -22.90 10.14
C ALA A 476 -9.24 -22.95 10.70
N VAL A 477 -8.29 -23.49 9.92
CA VAL A 477 -6.86 -23.51 10.28
C VAL A 477 -6.30 -22.10 10.41
N ALA A 478 -6.60 -21.22 9.45
CA ALA A 478 -6.12 -19.84 9.47
C ALA A 478 -6.65 -19.07 10.68
N ILE A 479 -7.96 -19.08 10.91
CA ILE A 479 -8.61 -18.39 12.04
C ILE A 479 -8.10 -18.95 13.37
N GLY A 480 -8.06 -20.28 13.51
CA GLY A 480 -7.62 -20.94 14.74
C GLY A 480 -6.19 -20.55 15.12
N LEU A 481 -5.27 -20.56 14.15
CA LEU A 481 -3.87 -20.19 14.40
C LEU A 481 -3.67 -18.68 14.58
N THR A 482 -4.45 -17.84 13.93
CA THR A 482 -4.45 -16.39 14.19
C THR A 482 -4.88 -16.11 15.62
N ILE A 483 -5.98 -16.69 16.10
CA ILE A 483 -6.45 -16.50 17.48
C ILE A 483 -5.43 -17.04 18.48
N PHE A 484 -4.95 -18.28 18.27
CA PHE A 484 -3.96 -18.91 19.15
C PHE A 484 -2.69 -18.07 19.26
N THR A 485 -2.13 -17.63 18.14
CA THR A 485 -0.90 -16.83 18.11
C THR A 485 -1.13 -15.45 18.74
N GLY A 486 -2.26 -14.80 18.45
CA GLY A 486 -2.61 -13.51 19.06
C GLY A 486 -2.74 -13.60 20.58
N MET A 487 -3.37 -14.65 21.11
CA MET A 487 -3.47 -14.88 22.55
C MET A 487 -2.11 -15.11 23.20
N ILE A 488 -1.24 -15.89 22.57
CA ILE A 488 0.13 -16.14 23.04
C ILE A 488 0.91 -14.83 23.10
N ILE A 489 0.97 -14.08 21.99
CA ILE A 489 1.73 -12.82 21.91
C ILE A 489 1.23 -11.84 22.98
N THR A 490 -0.08 -11.67 23.09
CA THR A 490 -0.67 -10.75 24.07
C THR A 490 -0.28 -11.16 25.49
N ARG A 491 -0.31 -12.46 25.81
CA ARG A 491 0.05 -12.97 27.14
C ARG A 491 1.55 -12.84 27.46
N PHE A 492 2.42 -13.01 26.47
CA PHE A 492 3.88 -12.91 26.65
C PHE A 492 4.35 -11.46 26.83
N PHE A 493 3.81 -10.53 26.03
CA PHE A 493 4.24 -9.13 26.04
C PHE A 493 3.47 -8.27 27.06
N TYR A 494 2.27 -8.68 27.46
CA TYR A 494 1.43 -7.94 28.39
C TYR A 494 0.85 -8.85 29.49
N PRO A 495 1.68 -9.24 30.48
CA PRO A 495 1.13 -9.82 31.70
C PRO A 495 0.22 -8.78 32.37
N THR A 496 -0.97 -9.24 32.76
CA THR A 496 -2.18 -8.63 33.38
C THR A 496 -2.07 -7.39 34.31
N SER A 497 -0.93 -6.70 34.44
CA SER A 497 -0.72 -5.56 35.36
C SER A 497 -0.33 -4.23 34.69
N ALA A 498 -0.19 -4.14 33.36
CA ALA A 498 0.14 -2.88 32.67
C ALA A 498 -1.11 -2.20 32.08
N SER A 499 -1.70 -1.27 32.81
CA SER A 499 -2.97 -0.58 32.53
C SER A 499 -2.89 0.59 31.55
N ALA A 500 -1.82 0.73 30.76
CA ALA A 500 -1.67 1.83 29.80
C ALA A 500 -1.18 1.28 28.45
N HIS A 501 -2.13 0.83 27.61
CA HIS A 501 -1.84 0.33 26.28
C HIS A 501 -2.35 1.32 25.22
N ASP A 502 -1.43 2.04 24.57
CA ASP A 502 -1.73 3.03 23.53
C ASP A 502 -2.53 2.47 22.34
N GLY A 503 -2.51 1.15 22.07
CA GLY A 503 -3.32 0.52 21.00
C GLY A 503 -4.58 -0.23 21.46
N GLY A 504 -4.89 -0.20 22.77
CA GLY A 504 -5.92 -1.07 23.38
C GLY A 504 -7.32 -0.49 23.15
N HIS A 505 -7.35 0.83 23.00
CA HIS A 505 -8.53 1.61 22.71
C HIS A 505 -9.27 1.15 21.44
N ILE A 506 -8.59 0.54 20.45
CA ILE A 506 -9.25 0.03 19.23
C ILE A 506 -10.11 -1.19 19.55
N PHE A 507 -9.58 -2.13 20.35
CA PHE A 507 -10.34 -3.29 20.78
C PHE A 507 -11.44 -2.91 21.76
N ASP A 508 -11.18 -1.95 22.65
CA ASP A 508 -12.19 -1.39 23.54
C ASP A 508 -13.30 -0.69 22.76
N LEU A 509 -12.96 0.02 21.68
CA LEU A 509 -13.92 0.66 20.77
C LEU A 509 -14.77 -0.38 20.03
N LEU A 510 -14.14 -1.43 19.47
CA LEU A 510 -14.87 -2.51 18.81
C LEU A 510 -15.80 -3.26 19.77
N ARG A 511 -15.36 -3.48 21.01
CA ARG A 511 -16.16 -4.09 22.08
C ARG A 511 -17.37 -3.22 22.41
N GLU A 512 -17.20 -1.90 22.58
CA GLU A 512 -18.32 -0.98 22.83
C GLU A 512 -19.27 -0.93 21.62
N LYS A 513 -18.74 -0.81 20.40
CA LYS A 513 -19.53 -0.67 19.18
C LYS A 513 -20.34 -1.92 18.82
N LEU A 514 -19.81 -3.11 19.07
CA LEU A 514 -20.48 -4.39 18.77
C LEU A 514 -21.27 -4.96 19.96
N GLN A 515 -21.31 -4.24 21.10
CA GLN A 515 -22.00 -4.67 22.33
C GLN A 515 -21.63 -6.09 22.79
N LEU A 516 -20.43 -6.57 22.44
CA LEU A 516 -20.06 -7.98 22.55
C LEU A 516 -19.99 -8.47 24.00
N HIS A 517 -19.75 -7.59 24.99
CA HIS A 517 -19.73 -7.90 26.43
C HIS A 517 -20.03 -6.63 27.26
N GLY A 518 -21.31 -6.32 27.51
CA GLY A 518 -21.74 -5.25 28.43
C GLY A 518 -21.28 -3.82 28.10
N THR A 519 -21.69 -2.85 28.92
CA THR A 519 -21.34 -1.43 28.74
C THR A 519 -19.94 -1.13 29.28
N PHE A 520 -18.91 -1.39 28.49
CA PHE A 520 -17.54 -0.92 28.76
C PHE A 520 -17.36 0.48 28.17
N ARG A 521 -17.09 1.48 29.01
CA ARG A 521 -16.95 2.90 28.59
C ARG A 521 -15.66 3.47 29.16
N THR A 522 -14.66 3.68 28.30
CA THR A 522 -13.48 4.49 28.64
C THR A 522 -13.63 5.89 28.05
N PHE A 523 -12.77 6.83 28.46
CA PHE A 523 -12.77 8.17 27.88
C PHE A 523 -12.58 8.12 26.35
N HIS A 524 -11.63 7.30 25.88
CA HIS A 524 -11.37 7.12 24.45
C HIS A 524 -12.56 6.53 23.71
N THR A 525 -13.18 5.48 24.25
CA THR A 525 -14.29 4.85 23.54
C THR A 525 -15.51 5.79 23.47
N ARG A 526 -15.78 6.57 24.53
CA ARG A 526 -16.80 7.64 24.51
C ARG A 526 -16.50 8.77 23.53
N MET A 527 -15.24 9.15 23.38
CA MET A 527 -14.84 10.16 22.39
C MET A 527 -15.22 9.71 20.97
N TYR A 528 -15.00 8.44 20.65
CA TYR A 528 -15.33 7.88 19.34
C TYR A 528 -16.82 7.54 19.18
N THR A 529 -17.49 6.95 20.18
CA THR A 529 -18.91 6.56 20.07
C THR A 529 -19.88 7.75 20.08
N CYS A 530 -19.45 8.93 20.52
CA CYS A 530 -20.25 10.16 20.44
C CYS A 530 -20.11 10.90 19.09
N ALA A 531 -19.13 10.52 18.26
CA ALA A 531 -18.88 11.16 16.98
C ALA A 531 -19.65 10.45 15.86
N ALA A 532 -20.46 11.20 15.10
CA ALA A 532 -21.35 10.65 14.07
C ALA A 532 -20.60 9.91 12.94
N GLU A 533 -19.33 10.22 12.76
CA GLU A 533 -18.45 9.58 11.77
C GLU A 533 -18.11 8.13 12.14
N PHE A 534 -18.18 7.78 13.42
CA PHE A 534 -17.91 6.44 13.92
C PHE A 534 -19.18 5.63 14.17
N ASP A 535 -20.35 6.16 13.83
CA ASP A 535 -21.61 5.42 13.87
C ASP A 535 -21.73 4.42 12.71
N PHE A 536 -22.76 3.57 12.78
CA PHE A 536 -23.08 2.72 11.64
C PHE A 536 -23.58 3.58 10.47
N ILE A 537 -23.03 3.33 9.28
CA ILE A 537 -23.43 4.02 8.06
C ILE A 537 -24.96 3.90 7.88
N GLY A 538 -25.64 5.04 7.88
CA GLY A 538 -27.08 5.13 7.67
C GLY A 538 -27.50 4.57 6.31
N VAL A 539 -28.75 4.10 6.21
CA VAL A 539 -29.29 3.48 4.99
C VAL A 539 -29.21 4.41 3.77
N SER A 540 -29.37 5.71 3.96
CA SER A 540 -29.25 6.73 2.90
C SER A 540 -27.85 6.80 2.29
N LEU A 541 -26.80 6.75 3.12
CA LEU A 541 -25.42 6.79 2.65
C LEU A 541 -25.01 5.46 1.97
N LYS A 542 -25.55 4.33 2.45
CA LYS A 542 -25.38 3.02 1.80
C LYS A 542 -25.95 3.04 0.39
N SER A 543 -27.10 3.67 0.18
CA SER A 543 -27.67 3.85 -1.16
C SER A 543 -26.74 4.66 -2.07
N CYS A 544 -26.12 5.74 -1.61
CA CYS A 544 -25.14 6.49 -2.41
C CYS A 544 -23.86 5.69 -2.71
N LEU A 545 -23.32 4.94 -1.74
CA LEU A 545 -22.13 4.09 -1.94
C LEU A 545 -22.41 2.93 -2.90
N ILE A 546 -23.58 2.29 -2.77
CA ILE A 546 -24.02 1.22 -3.66
C ILE A 546 -24.29 1.81 -5.05
N VAL A 547 -24.95 2.97 -5.17
CA VAL A 547 -25.17 3.62 -6.46
C VAL A 547 -23.84 4.05 -7.09
N GLY A 548 -22.84 4.53 -6.34
CA GLY A 548 -21.51 4.82 -6.86
C GLY A 548 -20.76 3.58 -7.35
N ALA A 549 -20.82 2.48 -6.59
CA ALA A 549 -20.21 1.20 -6.97
C ALA A 549 -20.95 0.50 -8.13
N VAL A 550 -22.28 0.58 -8.17
CA VAL A 550 -23.14 0.00 -9.20
C VAL A 550 -23.12 0.85 -10.47
N SER A 551 -23.02 2.17 -10.39
CA SER A 551 -22.86 3.03 -11.58
C SER A 551 -21.52 2.80 -12.26
N ALA A 552 -20.46 2.45 -11.51
CA ALA A 552 -19.19 2.02 -12.08
C ALA A 552 -19.25 0.62 -12.73
N LEU A 553 -20.22 -0.22 -12.33
CA LEU A 553 -20.44 -1.57 -12.87
C LEU A 553 -21.51 -1.62 -13.98
N MET A 554 -22.42 -0.63 -14.06
CA MET A 554 -23.54 -0.60 -15.01
C MET A 554 -23.32 0.30 -16.23
N TYR A 555 -22.13 0.91 -16.38
CA TYR A 555 -21.71 1.56 -17.64
C TYR A 555 -20.92 0.64 -18.59
N HIS A 556 -20.95 -0.67 -18.34
CA HIS A 556 -20.58 -1.75 -19.28
C HIS A 556 -21.76 -2.71 -19.40
#